data_AF-A0AA36IU47-F1
#
_entry.id   AF-A0AA36IU47-F1
#
_cell.length_a   1.000
_cell.length_b   1.000
_cell.length_c   1.000
_cell.angle_alpha   90.00
_cell.angle_beta   90.00
_cell.angle_gamma   90.00
#
_symmetry.space_group_name_H-M   'P 1'
#
loop_
_entity.id
_entity.type
_entity.pdbx_description
1 polymer ?
#
loop_
_entity_poly.entity_id
_entity_poly.type
_entity_poly.pdbx_seq_one_letter_code
_entity_poly.pdbx_strand_id
1 'polypeptide(L)'
;MLKMLQHDWGMDENLAKIFYTYFGGDIYTTKQALDSLVEKKDNFNPFAVVDCPGLPSCVEDPEARAHLENMAKQGFSPVRNVKTDKGARMIAEENVGGVIKEGAITFGLPDIFTNTSCEWAVIPSSYHMRLKIADKLKNIFPSGRPGASRLGALLI
;
A
#
# COMPACT_ATOMS: atom_id res chain seq x y z
N MET A 1 11.50 -0.38 14.06
CA MET A 1 11.66 -1.34 12.94
C MET A 1 13.07 -1.35 12.36
N LEU A 2 13.58 -0.27 11.75
CA LEU A 2 14.89 -0.29 11.07
C LEU A 2 16.05 -0.78 11.96
N LYS A 3 16.12 -0.30 13.21
CA LYS A 3 17.09 -0.79 14.22
C LYS A 3 16.98 -2.29 14.50
N MET A 4 15.76 -2.80 14.61
CA MET A 4 15.50 -4.24 14.82
C MET A 4 15.99 -5.06 13.62
N LEU A 5 15.71 -4.59 12.39
CA LEU A 5 16.17 -5.26 11.16
C LEU A 5 17.70 -5.36 11.12
N GLN A 6 18.40 -4.31 11.51
CA GLN A 6 19.87 -4.27 11.49
C GLN A 6 20.49 -5.06 12.64
N HIS A 7 20.07 -4.77 13.88
CA HIS A 7 20.75 -5.26 15.07
C HIS A 7 20.24 -6.62 15.54
N ASP A 8 18.94 -6.85 15.46
CA ASP A 8 18.34 -8.10 15.96
C ASP A 8 18.28 -9.15 14.85
N TRP A 9 18.03 -8.74 13.60
CA TRP A 9 17.89 -9.64 12.46
C TRP A 9 19.15 -9.69 11.57
N GLY A 10 20.19 -8.91 11.90
CA GLY A 10 21.49 -8.96 11.24
C GLY A 10 21.48 -8.50 9.78
N MET A 11 20.49 -7.74 9.34
CA MET A 11 20.45 -7.22 7.97
C MET A 11 21.50 -6.12 7.78
N ASP A 12 22.18 -6.15 6.63
CA ASP A 12 22.96 -5.01 6.15
C ASP A 12 22.11 -3.73 6.12
N GLU A 13 22.74 -2.57 6.33
CA GLU A 13 22.06 -1.28 6.40
C GLU A 13 21.20 -1.00 5.16
N ASN A 14 21.72 -1.27 3.96
CA ASN A 14 20.99 -1.01 2.72
C ASN A 14 19.81 -1.97 2.56
N LEU A 15 20.01 -3.26 2.90
CA LEU A 15 18.95 -4.25 2.88
C LEU A 15 17.83 -3.89 3.86
N ALA A 16 18.18 -3.48 5.08
CA ALA A 16 17.23 -3.06 6.10
C ALA A 16 16.43 -1.82 5.65
N LYS A 17 17.08 -0.85 4.99
CA LYS A 17 16.40 0.32 4.42
C LYS A 17 15.41 -0.07 3.33
N ILE A 18 15.78 -0.99 2.43
CA ILE A 18 14.89 -1.50 1.38
C ILE A 18 13.68 -2.20 2.00
N PHE A 19 13.90 -3.11 2.96
CA PHE A 19 12.81 -3.82 3.63
C PHE A 19 11.87 -2.85 4.37
N TYR A 20 12.42 -1.90 5.10
CA TYR A 20 11.62 -0.86 5.76
C TYR A 20 10.82 -0.02 4.74
N THR A 21 11.40 0.26 3.57
CA THR A 21 10.73 1.02 2.49
C THR A 21 9.55 0.28 1.90
N TYR A 22 9.58 -1.05 1.80
CA TYR A 22 8.49 -1.82 1.18
C TYR A 22 7.47 -2.37 2.18
N PHE A 23 7.89 -2.64 3.40
CA PHE A 23 7.08 -3.33 4.41
C PHE A 23 6.80 -2.49 5.64
N GLY A 24 7.42 -1.32 5.76
CA GLY A 24 7.20 -0.39 6.87
C GLY A 24 7.46 -1.06 8.22
N GLY A 25 6.47 -1.00 9.11
CA GLY A 25 6.49 -1.66 10.42
C GLY A 25 5.81 -3.03 10.47
N ASP A 26 5.39 -3.59 9.33
CA ASP A 26 4.72 -4.90 9.29
C ASP A 26 5.74 -6.04 9.45
N ILE A 27 5.93 -6.48 10.69
CA ILE A 27 6.90 -7.53 11.05
C ILE A 27 6.60 -8.85 10.33
N TYR A 28 5.31 -9.21 10.19
CA TYR A 28 4.91 -10.47 9.58
C TYR A 28 5.21 -10.49 8.08
N THR A 29 4.80 -9.45 7.35
CA THR A 29 5.11 -9.33 5.92
C THR A 29 6.62 -9.19 5.68
N THR A 30 7.33 -8.47 6.56
CA THR A 30 8.80 -8.37 6.52
C THR A 30 9.46 -9.75 6.66
N LYS A 31 8.98 -10.60 7.57
CA LYS A 31 9.51 -11.95 7.73
C LYS A 31 9.27 -12.81 6.49
N GLN A 32 8.06 -12.78 5.92
CA GLN A 32 7.75 -13.49 4.67
C GLN A 32 8.63 -13.03 3.50
N ALA A 33 8.88 -11.72 3.40
CA ALA A 33 9.77 -11.16 2.39
C ALA A 33 11.21 -11.67 2.56
N LEU A 34 11.69 -11.78 3.80
CA LEU A 34 13.02 -12.29 4.10
C LEU A 34 13.13 -13.77 3.74
N ASP A 35 12.13 -14.57 4.10
CA ASP A 35 12.10 -16.00 3.75
C ASP A 35 12.08 -16.19 2.24
N SER A 36 11.25 -15.42 1.52
CA SER A 36 11.23 -15.41 0.05
C SER A 36 12.58 -15.01 -0.55
N LEU A 37 13.29 -14.04 0.04
CA LEU A 37 14.61 -13.62 -0.43
C LEU A 37 15.65 -14.73 -0.25
N VAL A 38 15.67 -15.38 0.92
CA VAL A 38 16.57 -16.49 1.23
C VAL A 38 16.33 -17.68 0.30
N GLU A 39 15.07 -17.99 0.00
CA GLU A 39 14.69 -19.08 -0.90
C GLU A 39 15.02 -18.79 -2.37
N LYS A 40 14.69 -17.59 -2.86
CA LYS A 40 14.79 -17.22 -4.29
C LYS A 40 16.18 -16.76 -4.73
N LYS A 41 17.08 -16.46 -3.78
CA LYS A 41 18.52 -16.16 -3.92
C LYS A 41 18.97 -15.03 -4.87
N ASP A 42 18.16 -14.56 -5.84
CA ASP A 42 18.56 -13.46 -6.75
C ASP A 42 17.40 -12.59 -7.30
N ASN A 43 16.22 -13.17 -7.59
CA ASN A 43 15.10 -12.43 -8.20
C ASN A 43 14.02 -11.97 -7.19
N PHE A 44 14.43 -11.27 -6.13
CA PHE A 44 13.48 -10.79 -5.13
C PHE A 44 12.61 -9.64 -5.67
N ASN A 45 11.30 -9.89 -5.74
CA ASN A 45 10.29 -8.88 -6.05
C ASN A 45 9.47 -8.60 -4.78
N PRO A 46 9.58 -7.41 -4.16
CA PRO A 46 8.86 -7.08 -2.94
C PRO A 46 7.34 -7.11 -3.12
N PHE A 47 6.84 -6.85 -4.33
CA PHE A 47 5.40 -6.87 -4.62
C PHE A 47 4.83 -8.27 -4.84
N ALA A 48 5.68 -9.28 -4.94
CA ALA A 48 5.28 -10.68 -5.11
C ALA A 48 5.24 -11.45 -3.77
N VAL A 49 5.48 -10.78 -2.64
CA VAL A 49 5.52 -11.41 -1.30
C VAL A 49 4.13 -11.79 -0.82
N VAL A 50 3.16 -10.89 -0.97
CA VAL A 50 1.76 -11.12 -0.60
C VAL A 50 0.93 -10.98 -1.84
N ASP A 51 0.13 -11.98 -2.19
CA ASP A 51 -0.82 -11.88 -3.30
C ASP A 51 -2.14 -11.22 -2.84
N CYS A 52 -2.77 -10.47 -3.74
CA CYS A 52 -4.09 -9.89 -3.52
C CYS A 52 -4.91 -10.10 -4.79
N PRO A 53 -5.64 -11.23 -4.88
CA PRO A 53 -6.32 -11.64 -6.11
C PRO A 53 -7.44 -10.68 -6.52
N GLY A 54 -7.96 -9.87 -5.58
CA GLY A 54 -8.99 -8.87 -5.84
C GLY A 54 -8.47 -7.52 -6.35
N LEU A 55 -7.16 -7.24 -6.27
CA LEU A 55 -6.61 -5.98 -6.79
C LEU A 55 -6.85 -5.79 -8.30
N PRO A 56 -6.66 -6.80 -9.18
CA PRO A 56 -6.97 -6.67 -10.60
C PRO A 56 -8.41 -6.22 -10.89
N SER A 57 -9.41 -6.82 -10.24
CA SER A 57 -10.81 -6.47 -10.47
C SER A 57 -11.13 -5.05 -10.00
N CYS A 58 -10.61 -4.62 -8.84
CA CYS A 58 -10.76 -3.23 -8.38
C CYS A 58 -10.10 -2.20 -9.30
N VAL A 59 -9.07 -2.58 -10.06
CA VAL A 59 -8.37 -1.68 -10.98
C VAL A 59 -9.11 -1.53 -12.32
N GLU A 60 -9.84 -2.57 -12.73
CA GLU A 60 -10.67 -2.58 -13.93
C GLU A 60 -11.99 -1.82 -13.74
N ASP A 61 -12.55 -1.83 -12.53
CA ASP A 61 -13.77 -1.07 -12.21
C ASP A 61 -13.48 0.44 -12.07
N PRO A 62 -14.17 1.32 -12.82
CA PRO A 62 -13.88 2.76 -12.79
C PRO A 62 -14.09 3.44 -11.43
N GLU A 63 -15.10 3.02 -10.66
CA GLU A 63 -15.41 3.60 -9.35
C GLU A 63 -14.37 3.17 -8.32
N ALA A 64 -14.04 1.88 -8.26
CA ALA A 64 -12.97 1.39 -7.40
C ALA A 64 -11.62 2.00 -7.79
N ARG A 65 -11.32 2.09 -9.09
CA ARG A 65 -10.07 2.70 -9.60
C ARG A 65 -9.88 4.14 -9.11
N ALA A 66 -10.92 4.97 -9.10
CA ALA A 66 -10.84 6.34 -8.60
C ALA A 66 -10.39 6.38 -7.12
N HIS A 67 -10.90 5.46 -6.29
CA HIS A 67 -10.44 5.32 -4.92
C HIS A 67 -9.01 4.81 -4.82
N LEU A 68 -8.61 3.83 -5.65
CA LEU A 68 -7.25 3.30 -5.70
C LEU A 68 -6.23 4.40 -6.02
N GLU A 69 -6.53 5.29 -6.98
CA GLU A 69 -5.67 6.41 -7.34
C GLU A 69 -5.47 7.40 -6.19
N ASN A 70 -6.54 7.69 -5.44
CA ASN A 70 -6.46 8.51 -4.24
C ASN A 70 -5.64 7.81 -3.14
N MET A 71 -5.90 6.53 -2.86
CA MET A 71 -5.14 5.76 -1.88
C MET A 71 -3.65 5.70 -2.22
N ALA A 72 -3.28 5.51 -3.49
CA ALA A 72 -1.89 5.53 -3.93
C ALA A 72 -1.23 6.88 -3.59
N LYS A 73 -1.89 7.99 -3.94
CA LYS A 73 -1.37 9.36 -3.77
C LYS A 73 -1.24 9.77 -2.30
N GLN A 74 -2.32 9.68 -1.53
CA GLN A 74 -2.38 10.27 -0.19
C GLN A 74 -2.64 9.26 0.94
N GLY A 75 -2.81 7.97 0.63
CA GLY A 75 -3.00 6.91 1.62
C GLY A 75 -4.46 6.65 2.02
N PHE A 76 -5.42 7.39 1.46
CA PHE A 76 -6.85 7.20 1.70
C PHE A 76 -7.69 7.77 0.55
N SER A 77 -8.97 7.41 0.49
CA SER A 77 -9.94 8.07 -0.37
C SER A 77 -11.24 8.38 0.38
N PRO A 78 -11.75 9.62 0.34
CA PRO A 78 -12.98 9.98 1.02
C PRO A 78 -14.20 9.28 0.40
N VAL A 79 -15.16 8.91 1.24
CA VAL A 79 -16.39 8.24 0.86
C VAL A 79 -17.57 9.05 1.41
N ARG A 80 -18.46 9.51 0.53
CA ARG A 80 -19.62 10.32 0.94
C ARG A 80 -20.74 9.47 1.56
N ASN A 81 -21.01 8.31 0.96
CA ASN A 81 -22.05 7.40 1.44
C ASN A 81 -21.63 5.95 1.22
N VAL A 82 -21.14 5.32 2.29
CA VAL A 82 -20.67 3.93 2.28
C VAL A 82 -21.71 2.91 1.80
N LYS A 83 -23.02 3.21 1.92
CA LYS A 83 -24.08 2.29 1.50
C LYS A 83 -24.26 2.21 -0.01
N THR A 84 -23.91 3.28 -0.73
CA THR A 84 -24.13 3.42 -2.17
C THR A 84 -22.84 3.45 -2.96
N ASP A 85 -21.71 3.66 -2.31
CA ASP A 85 -20.39 3.72 -2.94
C ASP A 85 -19.92 2.31 -3.33
N LYS A 86 -20.12 1.97 -4.61
CA LYS A 86 -19.77 0.65 -5.16
C LYS A 86 -18.26 0.44 -5.13
N GLY A 87 -17.46 1.46 -5.45
CA GLY A 87 -16.01 1.38 -5.48
C GLY A 87 -15.42 1.08 -4.11
N ALA A 88 -15.85 1.81 -3.08
CA ALA A 88 -15.44 1.58 -1.70
C ALA A 88 -15.87 0.19 -1.19
N ARG A 89 -17.09 -0.25 -1.53
CA ARG A 89 -17.58 -1.61 -1.18
C ARG A 89 -16.72 -2.69 -1.83
N MET A 90 -16.45 -2.57 -3.13
CA MET A 90 -15.65 -3.54 -3.87
C MET A 90 -14.24 -3.66 -3.27
N ILE A 91 -13.58 -2.53 -2.96
CA ILE A 91 -12.26 -2.52 -2.31
C ILE A 91 -12.26 -3.28 -0.98
N ALA A 92 -13.34 -3.17 -0.20
CA ALA A 92 -13.48 -3.88 1.06
C ALA A 92 -13.75 -5.38 0.87
N GLU A 93 -14.67 -5.74 -0.02
CA GLU A 93 -15.04 -7.14 -0.32
C GLU A 93 -13.86 -7.93 -0.92
N GLU A 94 -13.04 -7.27 -1.74
CA GLU A 94 -11.88 -7.85 -2.42
C GLU A 94 -10.59 -7.83 -1.57
N ASN A 95 -10.69 -7.44 -0.29
CA ASN A 95 -9.57 -7.33 0.67
C ASN A 95 -8.41 -6.41 0.21
N VAL A 96 -8.68 -5.46 -0.68
CA VAL A 96 -7.70 -4.44 -1.10
C VAL A 96 -7.57 -3.34 -0.04
N GLY A 97 -8.63 -3.08 0.69
CA GLY A 97 -8.68 -2.04 1.71
C GLY A 97 -9.79 -2.24 2.72
N GLY A 98 -10.00 -1.24 3.56
CA GLY A 98 -11.08 -1.19 4.54
C GLY A 98 -11.73 0.17 4.57
N VAL A 99 -13.04 0.21 4.84
CA VAL A 99 -13.76 1.45 5.08
C VAL A 99 -13.69 1.79 6.57
N ILE A 100 -13.33 3.02 6.89
CA ILE A 100 -13.30 3.56 8.24
C ILE A 100 -14.25 4.75 8.36
N LYS A 101 -14.76 4.97 9.57
CA LYS A 101 -15.55 6.16 9.93
C LYS A 101 -14.69 7.20 10.63
N GLU A 102 -15.10 8.46 10.58
CA GLU A 102 -14.62 9.49 11.49
C GLU A 102 -14.69 9.00 12.95
N GLY A 103 -13.62 9.28 13.70
CA GLY A 103 -13.47 8.81 15.07
C GLY A 103 -12.97 7.36 15.21
N ALA A 104 -12.74 6.64 14.10
CA ALA A 104 -12.08 5.34 14.17
C ALA A 104 -10.69 5.47 14.81
N ILE A 105 -10.41 4.60 15.78
CA ILE A 105 -9.08 4.50 16.38
C ILE A 105 -8.15 3.90 15.33
N THR A 106 -7.25 4.71 14.81
CA THR A 106 -6.28 4.31 13.78
C THR A 106 -4.87 4.71 14.21
N PHE A 107 -3.87 3.99 13.72
CA PHE A 107 -2.47 4.27 14.01
C PHE A 107 -1.72 4.55 12.70
N GLY A 108 -0.99 5.67 12.63
CA GLY A 108 -0.15 5.99 11.47
C GLY A 108 -0.90 6.39 10.20
N LEU A 109 -2.19 6.74 10.29
CA LEU A 109 -2.92 7.36 9.19
C LEU A 109 -2.76 8.89 9.24
N PRO A 110 -2.80 9.57 8.08
CA PRO A 110 -2.85 11.03 8.05
C PRO A 110 -4.17 11.55 8.63
N ASP A 111 -4.28 12.86 8.81
CA ASP A 111 -5.52 13.53 9.19
C ASP A 111 -6.56 13.45 8.05
N ILE A 112 -7.25 12.31 7.95
CA ILE A 112 -8.16 11.97 6.85
C ILE A 112 -9.40 12.87 6.81
N PHE A 113 -9.94 13.21 7.98
CA PHE A 113 -11.25 13.86 8.12
C PHE A 113 -11.16 15.37 8.34
N THR A 114 -9.94 15.93 8.33
CA THR A 114 -9.75 17.37 8.47
C THR A 114 -10.11 18.10 7.17
N ASN A 115 -10.86 19.20 7.28
CA ASN A 115 -11.30 20.03 6.14
C ASN A 115 -12.16 19.30 5.09
N THR A 116 -12.88 18.24 5.48
CA THR A 116 -13.84 17.54 4.61
C THR A 116 -15.18 17.38 5.31
N SER A 117 -16.26 17.31 4.53
CA SER A 117 -17.59 16.96 5.01
C SER A 117 -17.86 15.45 4.96
N CYS A 118 -16.89 14.63 4.55
CA CYS A 118 -17.04 13.19 4.47
C CYS A 118 -16.79 12.54 5.83
N GLU A 119 -17.72 11.71 6.28
CA GLU A 119 -17.59 10.94 7.53
C GLU A 119 -16.91 9.57 7.34
N TRP A 120 -16.66 9.17 6.09
CA TRP A 120 -16.10 7.86 5.76
C TRP A 120 -14.91 8.00 4.83
N ALA A 121 -14.00 7.04 4.91
CA ALA A 121 -12.89 6.92 3.98
C ALA A 121 -12.56 5.44 3.75
N VAL A 122 -12.07 5.12 2.57
CA VAL A 122 -11.42 3.83 2.31
C VAL A 122 -9.91 4.01 2.44
N ILE A 123 -9.28 3.06 3.12
CA ILE A 123 -7.83 3.01 3.34
C ILE A 123 -7.28 1.69 2.82
N PRO A 124 -6.01 1.65 2.36
CA PRO A 124 -5.39 0.40 1.95
C PRO A 124 -5.24 -0.53 3.16
N SER A 125 -5.34 -1.84 2.94
CA SER A 125 -5.29 -2.84 4.01
C SER A 125 -3.93 -2.88 4.74
N SER A 126 -2.88 -2.39 4.07
CA SER A 126 -1.57 -2.16 4.67
C SER A 126 -0.79 -1.09 3.90
N TYR A 127 0.30 -0.62 4.48
CA TYR A 127 1.26 0.21 3.76
C TYR A 127 1.81 -0.51 2.50
N HIS A 128 2.09 -1.81 2.61
CA HIS A 128 2.54 -2.60 1.47
C HIS A 128 1.47 -2.64 0.37
N MET A 129 0.19 -2.78 0.73
CA MET A 129 -0.92 -2.75 -0.23
C MET A 129 -1.01 -1.41 -0.97
N ARG A 130 -0.79 -0.28 -0.27
CA ARG A 130 -0.70 1.04 -0.92
C ARG A 130 0.34 1.07 -2.02
N LEU A 131 1.52 0.50 -1.76
CA LEU A 131 2.60 0.43 -2.74
C LEU A 131 2.24 -0.50 -3.92
N LYS A 132 1.61 -1.64 -3.65
CA LYS A 132 1.10 -2.54 -4.70
C LYS A 132 0.06 -1.88 -5.60
N ILE A 133 -0.87 -1.12 -5.02
CA ILE A 133 -1.86 -0.34 -5.78
C ILE A 133 -1.13 0.65 -6.71
N ALA A 134 -0.17 1.40 -6.17
CA ALA A 134 0.59 2.37 -6.96
C ALA A 134 1.38 1.71 -8.11
N ASP A 135 2.01 0.56 -7.86
CA ASP A 135 2.72 -0.22 -8.87
C ASP A 135 1.75 -0.73 -9.96
N LYS A 136 0.62 -1.33 -9.56
CA LYS A 136 -0.37 -1.86 -10.51
C LYS A 136 -0.96 -0.77 -11.39
N LEU A 137 -1.27 0.40 -10.82
CA LEU A 137 -1.78 1.56 -11.58
C LEU A 137 -0.75 2.08 -12.60
N LYS A 138 0.54 2.12 -12.25
CA LYS A 138 1.63 2.50 -13.18
C LYS A 138 1.84 1.48 -14.29
N ASN A 139 1.72 0.18 -13.98
CA ASN A 139 1.92 -0.88 -14.98
C ASN A 139 0.77 -0.94 -16.01
N ILE A 140 -0.37 -0.31 -15.73
CA ILE A 140 -1.52 -0.22 -16.65
C ILE A 140 -1.48 1.09 -17.46
N PHE A 141 -0.81 2.13 -16.96
CA PHE A 141 -0.54 3.36 -17.70
C PHE A 141 0.96 3.56 -17.88
N PRO A 142 1.56 3.18 -19.03
CA PRO A 142 2.95 3.51 -19.31
C PRO A 142 3.07 5.00 -19.65
N SER A 143 2.95 5.88 -18.66
CA SER A 143 3.38 7.26 -18.80
C SER A 143 4.90 7.30 -18.65
N GLY A 144 5.61 6.96 -19.74
CA GLY A 144 7.04 7.23 -19.94
C GLY A 144 8.02 6.53 -18.99
N ARG A 145 8.93 5.71 -19.54
CA ARG A 145 10.20 5.38 -18.85
C ARG A 145 10.92 6.68 -18.45
N PRO A 146 11.58 6.72 -17.29
CA PRO A 146 12.94 6.18 -17.16
C PRO A 146 13.06 5.28 -15.92
N GLY A 147 13.74 4.12 -16.00
CA GLY A 147 15.20 4.12 -15.92
C GLY A 147 15.63 4.46 -14.50
N ALA A 148 15.83 3.44 -13.67
CA ALA A 148 16.60 3.43 -12.42
C ALA A 148 17.17 4.78 -11.96
N SER A 149 16.36 5.64 -11.34
CA SER A 149 16.77 6.70 -10.42
C SER A 149 15.50 7.43 -9.95
N ARG A 150 15.49 7.87 -8.68
CA ARG A 150 14.40 8.63 -8.02
C ARG A 150 13.30 7.81 -7.33
N LEU A 151 13.71 6.89 -6.46
CA LEU A 151 12.97 6.59 -5.22
C LEU A 151 13.34 7.56 -4.07
N GLY A 152 14.28 8.48 -4.29
CA GLY A 152 14.79 9.41 -3.27
C GLY A 152 14.14 10.80 -3.22
N ALA A 153 13.03 11.07 -3.92
CA ALA A 153 12.51 12.44 -4.06
C ALA A 153 11.05 12.63 -3.60
N LEU A 154 10.45 11.67 -2.89
CA LEU A 154 9.07 11.82 -2.40
C LEU A 154 8.86 11.38 -0.94
N LEU A 155 9.90 11.52 -0.12
CA LEU A 155 9.85 11.32 1.34
C LEU A 155 10.75 12.34 2.03
N ILE A 156 10.35 13.62 1.97
CA ILE A 156 10.68 14.63 2.99
C ILE A 156 9.36 15.08 3.58
#